data_AF-A0A971HC44-F1
#
_entry.id   AF-A0A971HC44-F1
#
_cell.length_a   1.000
_cell.length_b   1.000
_cell.length_c   1.000
_cell.angle_alpha   90.00
_cell.angle_beta   90.00
_cell.angle_gamma   90.00
#
_symmetry.space_group_name_H-M   'P 1'
#
loop_
_entity.id
_entity.type
_entity.pdbx_description
1 polymer ?
#
loop_
_entity_poly.entity_id
_entity_poly.type
_entity_poly.pdbx_seq_one_letter_code
_entity_poly.pdbx_strand_id
1 'polypeptide(L)'
;MLNRITMNNVTLCGSLDSAPVFSHCGGNKSFYSFYLTVPRLSGVEDKINIICSKELLSSLEVGEYSQVRIKGELRSYNNKSGVGNRLVIFVYAHDIELCDDEAQNEIALIGTLCKKPNLRTTPLGRDICDLLVAVNRSYGHSDYLPCICWGQNALDCAIWQVGDVIELEGRIQSREYIKIIDGAQISKTAFEVSATTVEKMPKTAERD
;
A
#
# COMPACT_ATOMS: atom_id res chain seq x y z
N MET A 1 5.42 -26.60 9.88
CA MET A 1 4.97 -25.21 9.72
C MET A 1 5.44 -24.78 8.34
N LEU A 2 4.55 -24.75 7.34
CA LEU A 2 4.93 -24.38 5.97
C LEU A 2 5.47 -22.94 5.99
N ASN A 3 6.70 -22.76 5.52
CA ASN A 3 7.31 -21.45 5.35
C ASN A 3 6.53 -20.75 4.22
N ARG A 4 5.48 -20.00 4.56
CA ARG A 4 4.74 -19.21 3.58
C ARG A 4 5.66 -18.06 3.18
N ILE A 5 6.18 -18.12 1.95
CA ILE A 5 6.91 -17.01 1.35
C ILE A 5 5.98 -15.80 1.37
N THR A 6 6.42 -14.71 1.98
CA THR A 6 5.70 -13.44 2.08
C THR A 6 6.73 -12.33 1.86
N MET A 7 6.34 -11.31 1.11
CA MET A 7 7.16 -10.15 0.82
C MET A 7 6.29 -8.92 0.92
N ASN A 8 6.83 -7.87 1.53
CA ASN A 8 6.16 -6.58 1.66
C ASN A 8 7.23 -5.48 1.72
N ASN A 9 7.78 -5.13 0.57
CA ASN A 9 8.84 -4.13 0.50
C ASN A 9 8.31 -2.90 -0.19
N VAL A 10 8.40 -1.76 0.46
CA VAL A 10 8.06 -0.45 -0.09
C VAL A 10 9.32 0.40 -0.10
N THR A 11 9.59 1.05 -1.24
CA THR A 11 10.61 2.09 -1.37
C THR A 11 9.95 3.33 -1.96
N LEU A 12 9.99 4.43 -1.21
CA LEU A 12 9.48 5.72 -1.64
C LEU A 12 10.60 6.77 -1.63
N CYS A 13 10.52 7.72 -2.55
CA CYS A 13 11.26 8.98 -2.51
C CYS A 13 10.30 10.09 -2.95
N GLY A 14 10.14 11.12 -2.12
CA GLY A 14 9.19 12.20 -2.37
C GLY A 14 9.34 13.35 -1.38
N SER A 15 8.47 14.35 -1.51
CA SER A 15 8.47 15.52 -0.64
C SER A 15 7.47 15.37 0.51
N LEU A 16 7.74 16.00 1.65
CA LEU A 16 6.79 16.06 2.76
C LEU A 16 5.62 16.98 2.42
N ASP A 17 4.39 16.45 2.44
CA ASP A 17 3.16 17.24 2.27
C ASP A 17 2.74 17.91 3.59
N SER A 18 3.16 17.34 4.72
CA SER A 18 2.75 17.77 6.07
C SER A 18 3.84 17.47 7.10
N ALA A 19 3.94 18.30 8.13
CA ALA A 19 4.77 18.00 9.29
C ALA A 19 4.30 16.71 10.00
N PRO A 20 5.22 15.85 10.50
CA PRO A 20 4.86 14.69 11.31
C PRO A 20 4.01 15.05 12.53
N VAL A 21 2.88 14.37 12.69
CA VAL A 21 1.95 14.57 13.81
C VAL A 21 1.89 13.30 14.65
N PHE A 22 1.77 13.44 15.98
CA PHE A 22 1.59 12.29 16.85
C PHE A 22 0.36 11.46 16.41
N SER A 23 0.55 10.15 16.28
CA SER A 23 -0.48 9.21 15.84
C SER A 23 -1.01 8.39 17.02
N HIS A 24 -0.16 7.58 17.65
CA HIS A 24 -0.54 6.69 18.75
C HIS A 24 0.69 6.17 19.50
N CYS A 25 0.45 5.51 20.63
CA CYS A 25 1.46 4.70 21.33
C CYS A 25 1.24 3.22 21.04
N GLY A 26 2.33 2.49 20.79
CA GLY A 26 2.34 1.04 20.67
C GLY A 26 3.34 0.45 21.66
N GLY A 27 2.86 -0.17 22.73
CA GLY A 27 3.70 -0.51 23.88
C GLY A 27 4.36 0.74 24.45
N ASN A 28 5.69 0.73 24.56
CA ASN A 28 6.48 1.88 25.05
C ASN A 28 6.98 2.81 23.93
N LYS A 29 6.56 2.60 22.68
CA LYS A 29 6.98 3.41 21.53
C LYS A 29 5.90 4.41 21.13
N SER A 30 6.33 5.60 20.75
CA SER A 30 5.47 6.63 20.16
C SER A 30 5.59 6.61 18.64
N PHE A 31 4.46 6.70 17.96
CA PHE A 31 4.38 6.72 16.51
C PHE A 31 3.82 8.04 16.00
N TYR A 32 4.34 8.46 14.85
CA TYR A 32 3.97 9.70 14.16
C TYR A 32 3.50 9.36 12.75
N SER A 33 2.59 10.20 12.23
CA SER A 33 2.07 10.08 10.87
C SER A 33 2.20 11.37 10.09
N PHE A 34 2.45 11.24 8.79
CA PHE A 34 2.51 12.33 7.82
C PHE A 34 2.21 11.81 6.42
N TYR A 35 1.95 12.72 5.49
CA TYR A 35 1.84 12.38 4.06
C TYR A 35 3.15 12.68 3.32
N LEU A 36 3.57 11.72 2.49
CA LEU A 36 4.62 11.89 1.49
C LEU A 36 3.97 12.06 0.11
N THR A 37 4.36 13.10 -0.61
CA THR A 37 3.92 13.36 -1.98
C THR A 37 4.96 12.82 -2.96
N VAL A 38 4.54 11.92 -3.84
CA VAL A 38 5.40 11.39 -4.91
C VAL A 38 4.81 11.74 -6.28
N PRO A 39 5.48 12.57 -7.08
CA PRO A 39 5.01 12.91 -8.41
C PRO A 39 5.17 11.72 -9.38
N ARG A 40 4.16 11.50 -10.21
CA ARG A 40 4.24 10.59 -11.36
C ARG A 40 4.77 11.35 -12.58
N LEU A 41 5.34 10.62 -13.53
CA LEU A 41 5.70 11.16 -14.85
C LEU A 41 4.52 11.83 -15.58
N SER A 42 3.28 11.46 -15.26
CA SER A 42 2.07 12.07 -15.82
C SER A 42 1.70 13.42 -15.20
N GLY A 43 2.43 13.91 -14.20
CA GLY A 43 2.10 15.12 -13.43
C GLY A 43 1.01 14.93 -12.36
N VAL A 44 0.52 13.71 -12.16
CA VAL A 44 -0.39 13.37 -11.05
C VAL A 44 0.47 13.02 -9.85
N GLU A 45 0.07 13.46 -8.66
CA GLU A 45 0.80 13.16 -7.42
C GLU A 45 0.09 12.07 -6.61
N ASP A 46 0.88 11.14 -6.09
CA ASP A 46 0.44 10.18 -5.08
C ASP A 46 0.73 10.74 -3.69
N LYS A 47 -0.30 10.89 -2.85
CA LYS A 47 -0.18 11.33 -1.46
C LYS A 47 -0.27 10.14 -0.53
N ILE A 48 0.86 9.63 -0.07
CA ILE A 48 0.98 8.36 0.65
C ILE A 48 1.08 8.62 2.16
N ASN A 49 0.22 7.96 2.93
CA ASN A 49 0.25 8.04 4.39
C ASN A 49 1.40 7.20 4.95
N ILE A 50 2.26 7.81 5.75
CA ILE A 50 3.41 7.19 6.40
C ILE A 50 3.14 7.12 7.91
N ILE A 51 3.52 6.01 8.53
CA ILE A 51 3.64 5.89 9.99
C ILE A 51 5.05 5.43 10.33
N CYS A 52 5.71 6.13 11.23
CA CYS A 52 7.06 5.81 11.70
C CYS A 52 7.18 5.99 13.22
N SER A 53 8.23 5.43 13.82
CA SER A 53 8.50 5.62 15.23
C SER A 53 9.15 6.98 15.51
N LYS A 54 9.02 7.48 16.73
CA LYS A 54 9.67 8.72 17.17
C LYS A 54 11.19 8.65 17.03
N GLU A 55 11.78 7.49 17.33
CA GLU A 55 13.22 7.28 17.27
C GLU A 55 13.74 7.49 15.85
N LEU A 56 13.03 6.96 14.85
CA LEU A 56 13.39 7.11 13.44
C LEU A 56 13.31 8.57 12.95
N LEU A 57 12.33 9.34 13.43
CA LEU A 57 12.27 10.77 13.13
C LEU A 57 13.38 11.55 13.84
N SER A 58 13.73 11.15 15.06
CA SER A 58 14.73 11.86 15.88
C SER A 58 16.16 11.62 15.38
N SER A 59 16.39 10.59 14.56
CA SER A 59 17.68 10.29 13.95
C SER A 59 17.92 11.02 12.62
N LEU A 60 16.95 11.78 12.11
CA LEU A 60 17.12 12.54 10.87
C LEU A 60 18.07 13.72 11.11
N GLU A 61 19.16 13.76 10.34
CA GLU A 61 20.07 14.90 10.33
C GLU A 61 19.45 16.03 9.51
N VAL A 62 19.25 17.19 10.13
CA VAL A 62 18.65 18.35 9.45
C VAL A 62 19.66 18.91 8.45
N GLY A 63 19.24 19.05 7.19
CA GLY A 63 20.01 19.64 6.11
C GLY A 63 19.10 20.25 5.04
N GLU A 64 19.70 20.83 4.00
CA GLU A 64 18.98 21.42 2.85
C GLU A 64 18.60 20.34 1.83
N TYR A 65 17.83 19.35 2.27
CA TYR A 65 17.31 18.29 1.40
C TYR A 65 15.90 18.62 0.94
N SER A 66 15.60 18.31 -0.31
CA SER A 66 14.26 18.54 -0.88
C SER A 66 13.37 17.30 -0.84
N GLN A 67 13.96 16.11 -0.67
CA GLN A 67 13.26 14.83 -0.68
C GLN A 67 13.51 14.01 0.59
N VAL A 68 12.63 13.04 0.80
CA VAL A 68 12.71 12.04 1.86
C VAL A 68 12.59 10.66 1.23
N ARG A 69 13.59 9.82 1.43
CA ARG A 69 13.56 8.40 1.08
C ARG A 69 13.00 7.60 2.26
N ILE A 70 12.09 6.68 1.97
CA ILE A 70 11.44 5.83 2.97
C ILE A 70 11.51 4.38 2.51
N LYS A 71 11.97 3.49 3.40
CA LYS A 71 11.82 2.03 3.21
C LYS A 71 10.93 1.46 4.30
N GLY A 72 10.05 0.55 3.92
CA GLY A 72 9.07 0.01 4.85
C GLY A 72 8.18 -1.08 4.28
N GLU A 73 7.02 -1.23 4.91
CA GLU A 73 5.99 -2.20 4.55
C GLU A 73 4.65 -1.48 4.36
N LEU A 74 3.86 -1.87 3.37
CA LEU A 74 2.49 -1.40 3.25
C LEU A 74 1.61 -2.16 4.24
N ARG A 75 1.02 -1.43 5.19
CA ARG A 75 0.20 -1.99 6.26
C ARG A 75 -1.22 -1.46 6.23
N SER A 76 -2.11 -2.21 6.86
CA SER A 76 -3.52 -1.95 6.96
C SER A 76 -4.08 -2.30 8.34
N TYR A 77 -5.13 -1.60 8.74
CA TYR A 77 -6.02 -2.02 9.83
C TYR A 77 -7.43 -1.47 9.61
N ASN A 78 -8.41 -2.11 10.23
CA ASN A 78 -9.77 -1.57 10.25
C ASN A 78 -9.92 -0.60 11.42
N ASN A 79 -10.16 0.66 11.14
CA ASN A 79 -10.51 1.64 12.17
C ASN A 79 -11.93 1.34 12.68
N LYS A 80 -12.04 1.01 13.98
CA LYS A 80 -13.30 0.65 14.67
C LYS A 80 -13.86 1.76 15.55
N SER A 81 -13.42 3.01 15.39
CA SER A 81 -13.82 4.17 16.20
C SER A 81 -15.31 4.61 16.11
N GLY A 82 -16.20 3.76 15.61
CA GLY A 82 -17.66 3.97 15.67
C GLY A 82 -18.29 4.63 14.44
N VAL A 83 -17.53 5.37 13.61
CA VAL A 83 -18.04 5.94 12.33
C VAL A 83 -17.76 4.98 11.16
N GLY A 84 -18.34 3.79 11.25
CA GLY A 84 -18.23 2.73 10.24
C GLY A 84 -16.85 2.07 10.14
N ASN A 85 -16.81 0.87 9.56
CA ASN A 85 -15.55 0.18 9.26
C ASN A 85 -14.83 0.91 8.12
N ARG A 86 -13.69 1.53 8.42
CA ARG A 86 -12.79 2.12 7.40
C ARG A 86 -11.46 1.39 7.44
N LEU A 87 -11.11 0.75 6.32
CA LEU A 87 -9.76 0.25 6.10
C LEU A 87 -8.82 1.46 6.02
N VAL A 88 -7.86 1.52 6.93
CA VAL A 88 -6.75 2.47 6.89
C VAL A 88 -5.57 1.73 6.29
N ILE A 89 -4.91 2.34 5.31
CA ILE A 89 -3.69 1.83 4.68
C ILE A 89 -2.62 2.89 4.84
N PHE A 90 -1.40 2.46 5.16
CA PHE A 90 -0.25 3.34 5.40
C PHE A 90 1.04 2.55 5.21
N VAL A 91 2.12 3.25 4.89
CA VAL A 91 3.46 2.67 4.89
C VAL A 91 4.01 2.75 6.30
N TYR A 92 4.33 1.60 6.89
CA TYR A 92 5.08 1.52 8.13
C TYR A 92 6.57 1.61 7.81
N ALA A 93 7.18 2.76 8.11
CA ALA A 93 8.57 3.02 7.80
C ALA A 93 9.50 2.31 8.82
N HIS A 94 10.48 1.60 8.27
CA HIS A 94 11.59 1.03 9.03
C HIS A 94 12.84 1.89 8.91
N ASP A 95 12.96 2.64 7.81
CA ASP A 95 14.09 3.50 7.49
C ASP A 95 13.57 4.80 6.84
N ILE A 96 14.15 5.94 7.23
CA ILE A 96 13.87 7.26 6.69
C ILE A 96 15.19 8.00 6.57
N GLU A 97 15.44 8.57 5.39
CA GLU A 97 16.65 9.32 5.07
C GLU A 97 16.26 10.60 4.33
N LEU A 98 16.91 11.72 4.65
CA LEU A 98 16.80 12.93 3.84
C LEU A 98 17.75 12.81 2.64
N CYS A 99 17.27 13.12 1.43
CA CYS A 99 18.05 12.97 0.21
C CYS A 99 17.62 13.96 -0.88
N ASP A 100 18.30 13.90 -2.02
CA ASP A 100 17.95 14.63 -3.25
C ASP A 100 17.84 13.67 -4.45
N ASP A 101 17.40 12.43 -4.20
CA ASP A 101 17.15 11.48 -5.28
C ASP A 101 15.90 11.86 -6.08
N GLU A 102 15.79 11.25 -7.26
CA GLU A 102 14.56 11.29 -8.05
C GLU A 102 13.36 10.65 -7.32
N ALA A 103 12.16 11.10 -7.68
CA ALA A 103 10.92 10.58 -7.13
C ALA A 103 10.78 9.06 -7.40
N GLN A 104 10.43 8.30 -6.37
CA GLN A 104 10.32 6.84 -6.43
C GLN A 104 9.06 6.39 -5.68
N ASN A 105 8.32 5.45 -6.27
CA ASN A 105 7.14 4.83 -5.66
C ASN A 105 7.05 3.37 -6.09
N GLU A 106 7.73 2.52 -5.35
CA GLU A 106 7.86 1.11 -5.65
C GLU A 106 7.36 0.27 -4.48
N ILE A 107 6.60 -0.76 -4.82
CA ILE A 107 6.18 -1.78 -3.87
C ILE A 107 6.29 -3.16 -4.50
N ALA A 108 6.81 -4.11 -3.75
CA ALA A 108 6.86 -5.53 -4.08
C ALA A 108 6.15 -6.35 -2.99
N LEU A 109 5.18 -7.16 -3.40
CA LEU A 109 4.34 -7.98 -2.53
C LEU A 109 4.39 -9.45 -2.94
N ILE A 110 4.48 -10.34 -1.95
CA ILE A 110 4.06 -11.74 -2.10
C ILE A 110 2.99 -11.99 -1.05
N GLY A 111 1.81 -12.40 -1.51
CA GLY A 111 0.65 -12.60 -0.65
C GLY A 111 -0.36 -13.58 -1.23
N THR A 112 -1.45 -13.78 -0.49
CA THR A 112 -2.51 -14.74 -0.84
C THR A 112 -3.78 -14.03 -1.23
N LEU A 113 -4.36 -14.39 -2.37
CA LEU A 113 -5.63 -13.84 -2.81
C LEU A 113 -6.77 -14.25 -1.86
N CYS A 114 -7.47 -13.27 -1.29
CA CYS A 114 -8.49 -13.50 -0.25
C CYS A 114 -9.92 -13.33 -0.72
N LYS A 115 -10.12 -12.80 -1.92
CA LYS A 115 -11.42 -12.65 -2.56
C LYS A 115 -11.31 -13.01 -4.03
N LYS A 116 -12.43 -13.44 -4.62
CA LYS A 116 -12.49 -13.67 -6.06
C LYS A 116 -12.08 -12.38 -6.80
N PRO A 117 -11.20 -12.45 -7.81
CA PRO A 117 -10.84 -11.29 -8.63
C PRO A 117 -12.08 -10.66 -9.25
N ASN A 118 -12.13 -9.33 -9.29
CA ASN A 118 -13.25 -8.57 -9.85
C ASN A 118 -12.84 -7.87 -11.14
N LEU A 119 -13.02 -8.56 -12.27
CA LEU A 119 -12.80 -8.01 -13.60
C LEU A 119 -13.94 -7.06 -13.99
N ARG A 120 -13.59 -5.88 -14.49
CA ARG A 120 -14.54 -4.90 -15.03
C ARG A 120 -13.87 -4.05 -16.10
N THR A 121 -14.68 -3.46 -16.97
CA THR A 121 -14.22 -2.53 -18.00
C THR A 121 -14.56 -1.10 -17.59
N THR A 122 -13.58 -0.20 -17.67
CA THR A 122 -13.80 1.24 -17.42
C THR A 122 -14.65 1.87 -18.53
N PRO A 123 -15.27 3.05 -18.31
CA PRO A 123 -16.01 3.77 -19.37
C PRO A 123 -15.19 4.06 -20.63
N LEU A 124 -13.86 4.11 -20.51
CA LEU A 124 -12.91 4.31 -21.62
C LEU A 124 -12.45 2.98 -22.26
N GLY A 125 -13.12 1.86 -21.98
CA GLY A 125 -12.85 0.57 -22.61
C GLY A 125 -11.61 -0.17 -22.10
N ARG A 126 -11.03 0.25 -20.98
CA ARG A 126 -9.87 -0.44 -20.37
C ARG A 126 -10.33 -1.49 -19.37
N ASP A 127 -9.83 -2.71 -19.52
CA ASP A 127 -10.04 -3.78 -18.56
C ASP A 127 -9.16 -3.60 -17.32
N ILE A 128 -9.77 -3.80 -16.16
CA ILE A 128 -9.14 -3.73 -14.86
C ILE A 128 -9.67 -4.85 -13.97
N CYS A 129 -8.80 -5.34 -13.07
CA CYS A 129 -9.16 -6.40 -12.15
C CYS A 129 -8.81 -5.95 -10.73
N ASP A 130 -9.82 -5.81 -9.87
CA ASP A 130 -9.60 -5.53 -8.45
C ASP A 130 -9.27 -6.83 -7.71
N LEU A 131 -8.17 -6.81 -6.95
CA LEU A 131 -7.69 -7.91 -6.13
C LEU A 131 -7.68 -7.49 -4.65
N LEU A 132 -7.84 -8.46 -3.75
CA LEU A 132 -7.59 -8.28 -2.32
C LEU A 132 -6.54 -9.30 -1.86
N VAL A 133 -5.36 -8.82 -1.53
CA VAL A 133 -4.19 -9.64 -1.21
C VAL A 133 -3.93 -9.61 0.29
N ALA A 134 -3.90 -10.78 0.93
CA ALA A 134 -3.42 -10.91 2.30
C ALA A 134 -1.91 -11.10 2.31
N VAL A 135 -1.20 -10.21 2.99
CA VAL A 135 0.25 -10.27 3.18
C VAL A 135 0.53 -10.52 4.65
N ASN A 136 1.20 -11.63 4.96
CA ASN A 136 1.37 -12.07 6.34
C ASN A 136 2.51 -11.31 7.02
N ARG A 137 2.26 -10.85 8.24
CA ARG A 137 3.28 -10.31 9.14
C ARG A 137 3.90 -11.44 9.96
N SER A 138 5.13 -11.25 10.40
CA SER A 138 5.88 -12.20 11.24
C SER A 138 5.17 -12.58 12.56
N TYR A 139 4.31 -11.71 13.09
CA TYR A 139 3.64 -11.90 14.39
C TYR A 139 2.18 -12.39 14.28
N GLY A 140 1.83 -13.12 13.21
CA GLY A 140 0.52 -13.79 13.09
C GLY A 140 -0.67 -12.86 12.74
N HIS A 141 -0.38 -11.64 12.29
CA HIS A 141 -1.37 -10.74 11.69
C HIS A 141 -1.18 -10.70 10.17
N SER A 142 -2.20 -10.28 9.43
CA SER A 142 -2.12 -10.10 7.98
C SER A 142 -2.65 -8.74 7.57
N ASP A 143 -1.99 -8.14 6.59
CA ASP A 143 -2.43 -6.96 5.88
C ASP A 143 -3.33 -7.34 4.72
N TYR A 144 -4.48 -6.71 4.60
CA TYR A 144 -5.42 -6.94 3.49
C TYR A 144 -5.35 -5.75 2.56
N LEU A 145 -4.55 -5.88 1.50
CA LEU A 145 -4.17 -4.81 0.61
C LEU A 145 -5.00 -4.88 -0.67
N PRO A 146 -5.81 -3.85 -0.99
CA PRO A 146 -6.44 -3.72 -2.29
C PRO A 146 -5.37 -3.50 -3.36
N CYS A 147 -5.43 -4.27 -4.43
CA CYS A 147 -4.57 -4.10 -5.60
C CYS A 147 -5.43 -3.99 -6.85
N ILE A 148 -4.93 -3.31 -7.88
CA ILE A 148 -5.58 -3.18 -9.18
C ILE A 148 -4.61 -3.55 -10.29
N CYS A 149 -5.05 -4.47 -11.16
CA CYS A 149 -4.33 -4.89 -12.36
C CYS A 149 -5.01 -4.30 -13.60
N TRP A 150 -4.25 -4.13 -14.68
CA TRP A 150 -4.69 -3.42 -15.89
C TRP A 150 -4.44 -4.25 -17.15
N GLY A 151 -5.29 -4.10 -18.16
CA GLY A 151 -5.08 -4.69 -19.49
C GLY A 151 -4.94 -6.21 -19.45
N GLN A 152 -3.90 -6.75 -20.08
CA GLN A 152 -3.67 -8.20 -20.12
C GLN A 152 -3.55 -8.81 -18.71
N ASN A 153 -2.82 -8.15 -17.81
CA ASN A 153 -2.71 -8.59 -16.41
C ASN A 153 -4.09 -8.69 -15.74
N ALA A 154 -5.02 -7.78 -16.06
CA ALA A 154 -6.38 -7.84 -15.52
C ALA A 154 -7.13 -9.10 -15.98
N LEU A 155 -7.01 -9.44 -17.27
CA LEU A 155 -7.62 -10.63 -17.86
C LEU A 155 -7.03 -11.92 -17.27
N ASP A 156 -5.71 -11.98 -17.14
CA ASP A 156 -5.00 -13.13 -16.58
C ASP A 156 -5.35 -13.35 -15.10
N CYS A 157 -5.44 -12.25 -14.34
CA CYS A 157 -5.86 -12.29 -12.94
C CYS A 157 -7.30 -12.78 -12.76
N ALA A 158 -8.19 -12.51 -13.72
CA ALA A 158 -9.62 -12.77 -13.58
C ALA A 158 -9.99 -14.26 -13.38
N ILE A 159 -9.10 -15.17 -13.81
CA ILE A 159 -9.30 -16.62 -13.71
C ILE A 159 -8.69 -17.23 -12.43
N TRP A 160 -7.98 -16.45 -11.62
CA TRP A 160 -7.36 -16.92 -10.38
C TRP A 160 -8.39 -17.18 -9.28
N GLN A 161 -8.01 -18.03 -8.32
CA GLN A 161 -8.90 -18.51 -7.26
C GLN A 161 -8.45 -17.98 -5.90
N VAL A 162 -9.41 -17.84 -4.99
CA VAL A 162 -9.11 -17.55 -3.58
C VAL A 162 -8.13 -18.61 -3.05
N GLY A 163 -7.09 -18.17 -2.36
CA GLY A 163 -6.02 -19.02 -1.87
C GLY A 163 -4.80 -19.11 -2.79
N ASP A 164 -4.88 -18.65 -4.04
CA ASP A 164 -3.71 -18.54 -4.90
C ASP A 164 -2.68 -17.57 -4.30
N VAL A 165 -1.41 -17.97 -4.31
CA VAL A 165 -0.28 -17.12 -3.92
C VAL A 165 0.16 -16.34 -5.13
N ILE A 166 0.31 -15.03 -4.99
CA ILE A 166 0.71 -14.14 -6.06
C ILE A 166 1.91 -13.31 -5.66
N GLU A 167 2.76 -13.01 -6.62
CA GLU A 167 3.81 -12.01 -6.56
C GLU A 167 3.38 -10.81 -7.41
N LEU A 168 3.59 -9.61 -6.89
CA LEU A 168 3.16 -8.36 -7.50
C LEU A 168 4.20 -7.28 -7.27
N GLU A 169 4.52 -6.53 -8.32
CA GLU A 169 5.24 -5.25 -8.20
C GLU A 169 4.37 -4.12 -8.74
N GLY A 170 4.57 -2.92 -8.22
CA GLY A 170 3.81 -1.76 -8.66
C GLY A 170 4.11 -0.51 -7.86
N ARG A 171 3.09 0.34 -7.74
CA ARG A 171 3.15 1.59 -6.98
C ARG A 171 1.95 1.73 -6.05
N ILE A 172 2.11 2.44 -4.95
CA ILE A 172 1.01 2.80 -4.06
C ILE A 172 0.29 4.01 -4.64
N GLN A 173 -1.02 3.95 -4.80
CA GLN A 173 -1.79 5.09 -5.28
C GLN A 173 -2.88 5.53 -4.30
N SER A 174 -3.02 6.84 -4.19
CA SER A 174 -4.16 7.49 -3.55
C SER A 174 -5.17 7.90 -4.63
N ARG A 175 -6.44 7.54 -4.45
CA ARG A 175 -7.53 7.97 -5.34
C ARG A 175 -8.63 8.66 -4.55
N GLU A 176 -9.06 9.82 -5.03
CA GLU A 176 -10.24 10.50 -4.49
C GLU A 176 -11.52 9.89 -5.07
N TYR A 177 -12.55 9.79 -4.23
CA TYR A 177 -13.90 9.43 -4.63
C TYR A 177 -14.90 10.20 -3.80
N ILE A 178 -16.06 10.49 -4.39
CA ILE A 178 -17.15 11.15 -3.70
C ILE A 178 -18.02 10.07 -3.05
N LYS A 179 -18.20 10.18 -1.73
CA LYS A 179 -19.20 9.40 -0.99
C LYS A 179 -20.35 10.30 -0.61
N ILE A 180 -21.57 9.91 -0.99
CA ILE A 180 -22.78 10.58 -0.52
C ILE A 180 -23.12 10.02 0.87
N ILE A 181 -23.18 10.89 1.87
CA ILE A 181 -23.62 10.57 3.24
C ILE A 181 -24.71 11.58 3.60
N ASP A 182 -25.91 11.08 3.92
CA ASP A 182 -27.07 11.90 4.30
C ASP A 182 -27.37 13.03 3.29
N GLY A 183 -27.22 12.73 1.99
CA GLY A 183 -27.43 13.68 0.90
C GLY A 183 -26.27 14.64 0.62
N ALA A 184 -25.23 14.68 1.48
CA ALA A 184 -24.04 15.49 1.28
C ALA A 184 -22.94 14.72 0.52
N GLN A 185 -22.30 15.39 -0.44
CA GLN A 185 -21.11 14.86 -1.11
C GLN A 185 -19.86 15.08 -0.26
N ILE A 186 -19.17 14.00 0.08
CA ILE A 186 -17.93 14.03 0.87
C ILE A 186 -16.82 13.41 0.04
N SER A 187 -15.75 14.17 -0.22
CA SER A 187 -14.53 13.61 -0.81
C SER A 187 -13.85 12.67 0.17
N LYS A 188 -13.46 11.49 -0.31
CA LYS A 188 -12.74 10.47 0.44
C LYS A 188 -11.58 9.96 -0.38
N THR A 189 -10.49 9.66 0.30
CA THR A 189 -9.33 9.01 -0.31
C THR A 189 -9.37 7.51 -0.03
N ALA A 190 -9.20 6.71 -1.09
CA ALA A 190 -8.89 5.29 -1.01
C ALA A 190 -7.43 5.07 -1.42
N PHE A 191 -6.81 4.04 -0.85
CA PHE A 191 -5.45 3.64 -1.13
C PHE A 191 -5.47 2.22 -1.72
N GLU A 192 -4.63 1.97 -2.70
CA GLU A 192 -4.49 0.66 -3.34
C GLU A 192 -3.11 0.55 -3.99
N VAL A 193 -2.71 -0.67 -4.33
CA VAL A 193 -1.50 -0.93 -5.12
C VAL A 193 -1.88 -1.04 -6.59
N SER A 194 -1.36 -0.15 -7.43
CA SER A 194 -1.47 -0.29 -8.88
C SER A 194 -0.36 -1.21 -9.38
N ALA A 195 -0.72 -2.42 -9.80
CA ALA A 195 0.22 -3.41 -10.29
C ALA A 195 0.83 -2.99 -11.63
N THR A 196 2.15 -3.11 -11.74
CA THR A 196 2.90 -3.08 -13.00
C THR A 196 3.12 -4.49 -13.50
N THR A 197 3.52 -5.41 -12.61
CA THR A 197 3.68 -6.84 -12.88
C THR A 197 2.87 -7.62 -11.85
N VAL A 198 2.36 -8.79 -12.25
CA VAL A 198 1.63 -9.68 -11.34
C VAL A 198 1.70 -11.10 -11.88
N GLU A 199 2.08 -12.04 -11.01
CA GLU A 199 2.22 -13.45 -11.38
C GLU A 199 1.64 -14.35 -10.29
N LYS A 200 1.02 -15.45 -10.71
CA LYS A 200 0.62 -16.50 -9.79
C LYS A 200 1.80 -17.43 -9.53
N MET A 201 2.18 -17.58 -8.27
CA MET A 201 3.26 -18.48 -7.89
C MET A 201 2.86 -19.95 -8.09
N PRO A 202 3.81 -20.83 -8.47
CA PRO A 202 3.57 -22.25 -8.51
C PRO A 202 3.16 -22.77 -7.13
N LYS A 203 2.19 -23.67 -7.07
CA LYS A 203 1.93 -24.42 -5.84
C LYS A 203 3.18 -25.25 -5.55
N THR A 204 3.80 -25.05 -4.38
CA THR A 204 4.89 -25.93 -3.95
C THR A 204 4.31 -27.34 -3.89
N ALA A 205 4.91 -28.28 -4.63
CA ALA A 205 4.49 -29.67 -4.58
C ALA A 205 4.57 -30.12 -3.11
N GLU A 206 3.44 -30.57 -2.55
CA GLU A 206 3.43 -31.25 -1.27
C GLU A 206 4.37 -32.45 -1.41
N ARG A 207 5.43 -32.50 -0.59
CA ARG A 207 6.16 -33.75 -0.40
C ARG A 207 5.29 -34.56 0.55
N ASP A 208 4.65 -35.59 0.00
CA ASP A 208 3.95 -36.65 0.73
C ASP A 208 4.79 -37.22 1.88
#